data_AF-A0A6P0U3U1-F1
#
_entry.id   AF-A0A6P0U3U1-F1
#
_cell.length_a   1.000
_cell.length_b   1.000
_cell.length_c   1.000
_cell.angle_alpha   90.00
_cell.angle_beta   90.00
_cell.angle_gamma   90.00
#
_symmetry.space_group_name_H-M   'P 1'
#
loop_
_entity.id
_entity.type
_entity.pdbx_description
1 polymer ?
#
loop_
_entity_poly.entity_id
_entity_poly.type
_entity_poly.pdbx_seq_one_letter_code
_entity_poly.pdbx_strand_id
1 'polypeptide(L)'
;SHQNNQERIDLSLPSIQHILPLTQLASNDLSVMKAIVQISELKNHLSTAINKLESCKLALCHGWRSLQVKGLLDRYQTEIIKYDEQVARNSSKIDGSNSLVSLKKMSEVLEDKVAFEKVAENWYESSLTMSQILAERNIWYFHFIQPNQYYSTERVFSPEEKIFIIEGHPYAIGVRKGYPVLFSKVNSLKEAEVNIFNTVNIFDEEKEIVYRDACCHYNMIGQTILEEYIVNSIKTIMEKEDIN
;
A
#
# COMPACT_ATOMS: atom_id res chain seq x y z
N SER A 1 -1.48 5.43 -8.79
CA SER A 1 -1.42 6.39 -9.92
C SER A 1 -0.46 6.03 -11.05
N HIS A 2 0.72 5.44 -10.82
CA HIS A 2 1.60 5.03 -11.95
C HIS A 2 0.90 4.06 -12.92
N GLN A 3 0.24 3.02 -12.39
CA GLN A 3 -0.55 2.09 -13.20
C GLN A 3 -1.73 2.80 -13.91
N ASN A 4 -2.41 3.75 -13.25
CA ASN A 4 -3.46 4.54 -13.89
C ASN A 4 -2.92 5.27 -15.13
N ASN A 5 -1.74 5.88 -15.02
CA ASN A 5 -1.09 6.55 -16.15
C ASN A 5 -0.86 5.58 -17.33
N GLN A 6 -0.32 4.39 -17.07
CA GLN A 6 -0.06 3.37 -18.10
C GLN A 6 -1.35 2.93 -18.82
N GLU A 7 -2.47 2.94 -18.11
CA GLU A 7 -3.78 2.56 -18.62
C GLU A 7 -4.60 3.74 -19.18
N ARG A 8 -4.01 4.94 -19.21
CA ARG A 8 -4.68 6.20 -19.58
C ARG A 8 -5.91 6.48 -18.72
N ILE A 9 -5.88 6.10 -17.45
CA ILE A 9 -6.88 6.44 -16.46
C ILE A 9 -6.41 7.69 -15.72
N ASP A 10 -7.36 8.58 -15.39
CA ASP A 10 -7.06 9.79 -14.64
C ASP A 10 -6.24 9.49 -13.36
N LEU A 11 -5.21 10.28 -13.14
CA LEU A 11 -4.24 10.05 -12.06
C LEU A 11 -4.83 10.26 -10.66
N SER A 12 -5.91 11.03 -10.57
CA SER A 12 -6.64 11.32 -9.33
C SER A 12 -7.67 10.24 -8.97
N LEU A 13 -8.04 9.37 -9.92
CA LEU A 13 -8.93 8.26 -9.64
C LEU A 13 -8.25 7.20 -8.74
N PRO A 14 -9.04 6.38 -8.02
CA PRO A 14 -8.51 5.21 -7.33
C PRO A 14 -7.63 4.34 -8.25
N SER A 15 -6.73 3.56 -7.66
CA SER A 15 -5.88 2.64 -8.44
C SER A 15 -6.74 1.78 -9.36
N ILE A 16 -6.26 1.55 -10.59
CA ILE A 16 -6.90 0.68 -11.56
C ILE A 16 -7.15 -0.73 -11.02
N GLN A 17 -6.30 -1.19 -10.09
CA GLN A 17 -6.48 -2.46 -9.40
C GLN A 17 -7.73 -2.53 -8.53
N HIS A 18 -8.26 -1.39 -8.06
CA HIS A 18 -9.51 -1.30 -7.32
C HIS A 18 -10.72 -1.10 -8.23
N ILE A 19 -10.54 -0.37 -9.33
CA ILE A 19 -11.66 -0.06 -10.24
C ILE A 19 -11.99 -1.25 -11.14
N LEU A 20 -10.97 -1.97 -11.63
CA LEU A 20 -11.14 -3.03 -12.61
C LEU A 20 -12.08 -4.16 -12.14
N PRO A 21 -11.94 -4.72 -10.93
CA PRO A 21 -12.85 -5.78 -10.48
C PRO A 21 -14.32 -5.32 -10.42
N LEU A 22 -14.56 -4.06 -10.05
CA LEU A 22 -15.91 -3.48 -9.99
C LEU A 22 -16.51 -3.32 -11.39
N THR A 23 -15.70 -2.83 -12.35
CA THR A 23 -16.15 -2.68 -13.74
C THR A 23 -16.43 -4.03 -14.40
N GLN A 24 -15.62 -5.05 -14.12
CA GLN A 24 -15.79 -6.40 -14.69
C GLN A 24 -16.99 -7.15 -14.14
N LEU A 25 -17.31 -6.94 -12.86
CA LEU A 25 -18.56 -7.44 -12.28
C LEU A 25 -19.77 -6.92 -13.06
N ALA A 26 -19.74 -5.63 -13.41
CA ALA A 26 -20.80 -4.99 -14.18
C ALA A 26 -20.85 -5.45 -15.65
N SER A 27 -19.76 -6.04 -16.18
CA SER A 27 -19.65 -6.49 -17.57
C SER A 27 -19.74 -8.02 -17.75
N ASN A 28 -20.17 -8.78 -16.72
CA ASN A 28 -20.26 -10.25 -16.71
C ASN A 28 -18.93 -11.00 -16.95
N ASP A 29 -17.76 -10.38 -16.73
CA ASP A 29 -16.47 -11.08 -16.73
C ASP A 29 -16.14 -11.53 -15.30
N LEU A 30 -16.34 -12.82 -15.01
CA LEU A 30 -16.13 -13.39 -13.67
C LEU A 30 -14.70 -13.90 -13.46
N SER A 31 -13.77 -13.69 -14.40
CA SER A 31 -12.42 -14.26 -14.31
C SER A 31 -11.63 -13.73 -13.12
N VAL A 32 -11.72 -12.43 -12.84
CA VAL A 32 -11.08 -11.79 -11.67
C VAL A 32 -11.84 -12.10 -10.38
N MET A 33 -13.17 -12.20 -10.43
CA MET A 33 -14.00 -12.65 -9.31
C MET A 33 -13.61 -14.05 -8.83
N LYS A 34 -13.33 -14.98 -9.75
CA LYS A 34 -12.90 -16.34 -9.38
C LYS A 34 -11.59 -16.33 -8.59
N ALA A 35 -10.63 -15.49 -8.98
CA ALA A 35 -9.38 -15.32 -8.26
C ALA A 35 -9.61 -14.74 -6.85
N ILE A 36 -10.51 -13.75 -6.72
CA ILE A 36 -10.89 -13.17 -5.41
C ILE A 36 -11.51 -14.24 -4.50
N VAL A 37 -12.42 -15.07 -5.01
CA VAL A 37 -13.02 -16.18 -4.24
C VAL A 37 -11.96 -17.17 -3.78
N GLN A 38 -11.04 -17.57 -4.66
CA GLN A 38 -9.95 -18.49 -4.31
C GLN A 38 -9.02 -17.91 -3.23
N ILE A 39 -8.65 -16.64 -3.33
CA ILE A 39 -7.85 -15.93 -2.31
C ILE A 39 -8.61 -15.89 -0.98
N SER A 40 -9.92 -15.62 -1.00
CA SER A 40 -10.76 -15.60 0.20
C SER A 40 -10.86 -16.98 0.86
N GLU A 41 -11.03 -18.05 0.09
CA GLU A 41 -11.05 -19.42 0.62
C GLU A 41 -9.70 -19.81 1.23
N LEU A 42 -8.60 -19.48 0.55
CA LEU A 42 -7.24 -19.72 1.06
C LEU A 42 -7.00 -18.95 2.37
N LYS A 43 -7.46 -17.71 2.48
CA LYS A 43 -7.38 -16.91 3.71
C LYS A 43 -8.15 -17.58 4.86
N ASN A 44 -9.36 -18.07 4.61
CA ASN A 44 -10.16 -18.77 5.61
C ASN A 44 -9.50 -20.08 6.07
N HIS A 45 -8.95 -20.85 5.12
CA HIS A 45 -8.21 -22.07 5.43
C HIS A 45 -6.92 -21.78 6.20
N LEU A 46 -6.20 -20.73 5.85
CA LEU A 46 -4.99 -20.30 6.54
C LEU A 46 -5.31 -19.89 7.98
N SER A 47 -6.32 -19.05 8.19
CA SER A 47 -6.79 -18.67 9.53
C SER A 47 -7.15 -19.89 10.37
N THR A 48 -7.92 -20.83 9.79
CA THR A 48 -8.28 -22.08 10.48
C THR A 48 -7.05 -22.93 10.82
N ALA A 49 -6.07 -23.00 9.91
CA ALA A 49 -4.85 -23.77 10.11
C ALA A 49 -3.96 -23.16 11.21
N ILE A 50 -3.85 -21.83 11.27
CA ILE A 50 -3.13 -21.09 12.31
C ILE A 50 -3.78 -21.34 13.68
N ASN A 51 -5.11 -21.19 13.80
CA ASN A 51 -5.81 -21.45 15.05
C ASN A 51 -5.60 -22.90 15.54
N LYS A 52 -5.53 -23.86 14.62
CA LYS A 52 -5.22 -25.26 14.94
C LYS A 52 -3.76 -25.44 15.37
N LEU A 53 -2.82 -24.75 14.75
CA LEU A 53 -1.41 -24.77 15.12
C LEU A 53 -1.21 -24.28 16.56
N GLU A 54 -1.86 -23.18 16.94
CA GLU A 54 -1.81 -22.62 18.30
C GLU A 54 -2.38 -23.58 19.37
N SER A 55 -3.33 -24.43 18.98
CA SER A 55 -3.92 -25.44 19.87
C SER A 55 -3.09 -26.73 20.03
N CYS A 56 -2.01 -26.91 19.26
CA CYS A 56 -1.18 -28.13 19.31
C CYS A 56 -0.26 -28.15 20.54
N LYS A 57 -0.47 -29.12 21.46
CA LYS A 57 0.39 -29.32 22.64
C LYS A 57 1.63 -30.19 22.40
N LEU A 58 1.65 -30.96 21.32
CA LEU A 58 2.73 -31.90 21.00
C LEU A 58 3.61 -31.37 19.87
N ALA A 59 4.94 -31.55 19.99
CA ALA A 59 5.91 -31.12 18.98
C ALA A 59 5.63 -31.70 17.58
N LEU A 60 5.20 -32.97 17.49
CA LEU A 60 4.82 -33.60 16.21
C LEU A 60 3.57 -32.96 15.58
N CYS A 61 2.56 -32.63 16.39
CA CYS A 61 1.37 -31.90 15.94
C CYS A 61 1.77 -30.51 15.41
N HIS A 62 2.58 -29.80 16.18
CA HIS A 62 3.05 -28.47 15.83
C HIS A 62 3.91 -28.49 14.55
N GLY A 63 4.84 -29.43 14.42
CA GLY A 63 5.68 -29.58 13.23
C GLY A 63 4.86 -29.85 11.96
N TRP A 64 3.91 -30.79 12.02
CA TRP A 64 3.03 -31.07 10.88
C TRP A 64 2.13 -29.89 10.50
N ARG A 65 1.52 -29.23 11.51
CA ARG A 65 0.66 -28.06 11.27
C ARG A 65 1.44 -26.86 10.76
N SER A 66 2.68 -26.67 11.23
CA SER A 66 3.55 -25.60 10.74
C SER A 66 3.87 -25.78 9.25
N LEU A 67 4.18 -27.01 8.83
CA LEU A 67 4.34 -27.32 7.39
C LEU A 67 3.04 -27.07 6.59
N GLN A 68 1.89 -27.44 7.14
CA GLN A 68 0.58 -27.17 6.52
C GLN A 68 0.32 -25.66 6.37
N VAL A 69 0.58 -24.88 7.42
CA VAL A 69 0.43 -23.42 7.43
C VAL A 69 1.36 -22.80 6.38
N LYS A 70 2.64 -23.21 6.35
CA LYS A 70 3.60 -22.74 5.35
C LYS A 70 3.11 -23.02 3.92
N GLY A 71 2.68 -24.25 3.62
CA GLY A 71 2.17 -24.58 2.30
C GLY A 71 0.83 -23.90 1.93
N LEU A 72 0.03 -23.46 2.90
CA LEU A 72 -1.15 -22.62 2.64
C LEU A 72 -0.74 -21.17 2.39
N LEU A 73 0.22 -20.65 3.16
CA LEU A 73 0.75 -19.29 3.02
C LEU A 73 1.41 -19.09 1.65
N ASP A 74 2.27 -20.02 1.22
CA ASP A 74 2.95 -19.97 -0.08
C ASP A 74 1.93 -19.95 -1.23
N ARG A 75 0.87 -20.77 -1.13
CA ARG A 75 -0.23 -20.78 -2.11
C ARG A 75 -1.01 -19.48 -2.10
N TYR A 76 -1.33 -18.94 -0.93
CA TYR A 76 -2.03 -17.66 -0.79
C TYR A 76 -1.24 -16.52 -1.43
N GLN A 77 0.06 -16.41 -1.15
CA GLN A 77 0.94 -15.41 -1.75
C GLN A 77 1.01 -15.58 -3.28
N THR A 78 1.13 -16.82 -3.77
CA THR A 78 1.14 -17.11 -5.21
C THR A 78 -0.15 -16.67 -5.90
N GLU A 79 -1.31 -16.93 -5.30
CA GLU A 79 -2.60 -16.51 -5.88
C GLU A 79 -2.80 -14.99 -5.85
N ILE A 80 -2.28 -14.28 -4.84
CA ILE A 80 -2.25 -12.81 -4.85
C ILE A 80 -1.42 -12.28 -6.02
N ILE A 81 -0.22 -12.81 -6.23
CA ILE A 81 0.64 -12.37 -7.34
C ILE A 81 -0.05 -12.62 -8.69
N LYS A 82 -0.67 -13.80 -8.87
CA LYS A 82 -1.44 -14.11 -10.08
C LYS A 82 -2.62 -13.18 -10.27
N TYR A 83 -3.32 -12.83 -9.20
CA TYR A 83 -4.41 -11.86 -9.24
C TYR A 83 -3.91 -10.48 -9.68
N ASP A 84 -2.82 -9.99 -9.11
CA ASP A 84 -2.22 -8.70 -9.48
C ASP A 84 -1.78 -8.69 -10.96
N GLU A 85 -1.18 -9.78 -11.45
CA GLU A 85 -0.86 -9.96 -12.87
C GLU A 85 -2.11 -10.00 -13.75
N GLN A 86 -3.17 -10.70 -13.33
CA GLN A 86 -4.41 -10.82 -14.10
C GLN A 86 -5.11 -9.47 -14.21
N VAL A 87 -5.13 -8.70 -13.13
CA VAL A 87 -5.63 -7.33 -13.09
C VAL A 87 -4.82 -6.43 -14.02
N ALA A 88 -3.48 -6.51 -13.96
CA ALA A 88 -2.60 -5.76 -14.85
C ALA A 88 -2.75 -6.15 -16.34
N ARG A 89 -3.11 -7.40 -16.67
CA ARG A 89 -3.41 -7.81 -18.05
C ARG A 89 -4.78 -7.31 -18.53
N ASN A 90 -5.76 -7.36 -17.63
CA ASN A 90 -7.16 -7.09 -17.97
C ASN A 90 -7.54 -5.59 -17.90
N SER A 91 -6.70 -4.74 -17.32
CA SER A 91 -6.87 -3.27 -17.28
C SER A 91 -7.11 -2.65 -18.67
N SER A 92 -6.50 -3.21 -19.72
CA SER A 92 -6.71 -2.80 -21.10
C SER A 92 -8.16 -2.98 -21.61
N LYS A 93 -8.99 -3.83 -20.97
CA LYS A 93 -10.34 -4.23 -21.41
C LYS A 93 -11.49 -3.43 -20.77
N ILE A 94 -11.20 -2.40 -19.97
CA ILE A 94 -12.19 -1.65 -19.19
C ILE A 94 -13.31 -1.03 -20.03
N ASP A 95 -13.04 -0.71 -21.31
CA ASP A 95 -14.02 -0.11 -22.22
C ASP A 95 -14.52 -1.10 -23.30
N GLY A 96 -14.69 -2.37 -22.94
CA GLY A 96 -15.37 -3.32 -23.82
C GLY A 96 -16.81 -2.85 -24.11
N SER A 97 -17.30 -3.08 -25.33
CA SER A 97 -18.62 -2.64 -25.81
C SER A 97 -19.83 -3.10 -24.97
N ASN A 98 -19.61 -4.00 -24.02
CA ASN A 98 -20.62 -4.59 -23.14
C ASN A 98 -20.46 -4.16 -21.67
N SER A 99 -19.58 -3.20 -21.36
CA SER A 99 -19.42 -2.68 -20.00
C SER A 99 -20.52 -1.66 -19.67
N LEU A 100 -21.18 -1.84 -18.51
CA LEU A 100 -22.14 -0.86 -17.97
C LEU A 100 -21.45 0.37 -17.37
N VAL A 101 -20.14 0.30 -17.14
CA VAL A 101 -19.33 1.39 -16.57
C VAL A 101 -18.34 1.86 -17.62
N SER A 102 -18.38 3.15 -17.95
CA SER A 102 -17.41 3.79 -18.83
C SER A 102 -16.47 4.66 -18.00
N LEU A 103 -15.17 4.47 -18.17
CA LEU A 103 -14.16 5.37 -17.62
C LEU A 103 -13.65 6.27 -18.73
N LYS A 104 -13.70 7.58 -18.50
CA LYS A 104 -13.10 8.53 -19.44
C LYS A 104 -11.58 8.33 -19.44
N LYS A 105 -11.03 7.86 -20.57
CA LYS A 105 -9.60 7.74 -20.77
C LYS A 105 -8.95 9.09 -21.07
N MET A 106 -7.75 9.28 -20.53
CA MET A 106 -6.81 10.31 -20.95
C MET A 106 -6.43 10.10 -22.41
N SER A 107 -6.13 11.19 -23.12
CA SER A 107 -5.73 11.15 -24.53
C SER A 107 -4.44 10.34 -24.76
N GLU A 108 -3.51 10.42 -23.81
CA GLU A 108 -2.18 9.82 -23.91
C GLU A 108 -1.66 9.39 -22.54
N VAL A 109 -0.68 8.49 -22.56
CA VAL A 109 0.14 8.16 -21.37
C VAL A 109 1.13 9.30 -21.19
N LEU A 110 1.17 9.90 -20.01
CA LEU A 110 2.11 10.98 -19.72
C LEU A 110 3.52 10.42 -19.46
N GLU A 111 4.54 11.22 -19.77
CA GLU A 111 5.91 10.92 -19.33
C GLU A 111 5.94 10.76 -17.80
N ASP A 112 6.68 9.76 -17.30
CA ASP A 112 6.75 9.43 -15.87
C ASP A 112 7.00 10.66 -15.00
N LYS A 113 7.97 11.52 -15.36
CA LYS A 113 8.28 12.73 -14.59
C LYS A 113 7.05 13.65 -14.46
N VAL A 114 6.33 13.87 -15.56
CA VAL A 114 5.12 14.68 -15.60
C VAL A 114 3.99 14.03 -14.80
N ALA A 115 3.83 12.71 -14.91
CA ALA A 115 2.81 11.97 -14.19
C ALA A 115 3.04 12.01 -12.67
N PHE A 116 4.27 11.76 -12.20
CA PHE A 116 4.59 11.81 -10.78
C PHE A 116 4.48 13.22 -10.20
N GLU A 117 4.88 14.26 -10.94
CA GLU A 117 4.67 15.65 -10.52
C GLU A 117 3.19 15.96 -10.33
N LYS A 118 2.32 15.60 -11.30
CA LYS A 118 0.87 15.80 -11.16
C LYS A 118 0.26 15.06 -9.98
N VAL A 119 0.72 13.83 -9.71
CA VAL A 119 0.26 13.04 -8.56
C VAL A 119 0.70 13.67 -7.25
N ALA A 120 1.96 14.10 -7.16
CA ALA A 120 2.50 14.76 -5.97
C ALA A 120 1.81 16.12 -5.73
N GLU A 121 1.51 16.86 -6.80
CA GLU A 121 0.75 18.11 -6.71
C GLU A 121 -0.66 17.88 -6.19
N ASN A 122 -1.39 16.90 -6.73
CA ASN A 122 -2.72 16.56 -6.23
C ASN A 122 -2.68 16.14 -4.75
N TRP A 123 -1.65 15.39 -4.33
CA TRP A 123 -1.45 15.01 -2.94
C TRP A 123 -1.13 16.22 -2.04
N TYR A 124 -0.29 17.15 -2.52
CA TYR A 124 0.05 18.40 -1.84
C TYR A 124 -1.21 19.24 -1.59
N GLU A 125 -1.94 19.55 -2.67
CA GLU A 125 -3.16 20.36 -2.63
C GLU A 125 -4.24 19.73 -1.74
N SER A 126 -4.40 18.41 -1.81
CA SER A 126 -5.34 17.69 -0.95
C SER A 126 -4.96 17.79 0.53
N SER A 127 -3.68 17.67 0.85
CA SER A 127 -3.20 17.75 2.24
C SER A 127 -3.31 19.16 2.80
N LEU A 128 -2.94 20.17 2.01
CA LEU A 128 -3.08 21.58 2.35
C LEU A 128 -4.55 21.95 2.58
N THR A 129 -5.42 21.60 1.64
CA THR A 129 -6.87 21.86 1.73
C THR A 129 -7.48 21.20 2.96
N MET A 130 -7.13 19.94 3.24
CA MET A 130 -7.63 19.23 4.42
C MET A 130 -7.19 19.93 5.71
N SER A 131 -5.92 20.33 5.79
CA SER A 131 -5.39 21.06 6.94
C SER A 131 -6.15 22.37 7.17
N GLN A 132 -6.39 23.16 6.11
CA GLN A 132 -7.08 24.44 6.18
C GLN A 132 -8.54 24.30 6.63
N ILE A 133 -9.29 23.35 6.05
CA ILE A 133 -10.71 23.11 6.40
C ILE A 133 -10.84 22.67 7.87
N LEU A 134 -9.91 21.86 8.36
CA LEU A 134 -9.94 21.35 9.73
C LEU A 134 -9.47 22.40 10.76
N ALA A 135 -8.50 23.24 10.40
CA ALA A 135 -8.03 24.35 11.23
C ALA A 135 -9.17 25.32 11.59
N GLU A 136 -10.05 25.67 10.64
CA GLU A 136 -11.23 26.50 10.90
C GLU A 136 -12.19 25.92 11.94
N ARG A 137 -12.09 24.61 12.21
CA ARG A 137 -12.93 23.87 13.16
C ARG A 137 -12.19 23.51 14.45
N ASN A 138 -10.96 24.00 14.63
CA ASN A 138 -10.06 23.59 15.71
C ASN A 138 -9.86 22.06 15.75
N ILE A 139 -9.81 21.43 14.58
CA ILE A 139 -9.53 20.00 14.45
C ILE A 139 -8.11 19.84 13.95
N TRP A 140 -7.33 19.05 14.68
CA TRP A 140 -5.97 18.72 14.30
C TRP A 140 -5.91 17.82 13.08
N TYR A 141 -5.10 18.21 12.10
CA TYR A 141 -4.75 17.40 10.96
C TYR A 141 -3.29 16.95 11.07
N PHE A 142 -3.05 15.65 10.95
CA PHE A 142 -1.72 15.06 10.92
C PHE A 142 -1.57 14.18 9.68
N HIS A 143 -0.44 14.29 9.00
CA HIS A 143 -0.12 13.51 7.81
C HIS A 143 1.19 12.76 7.98
N PHE A 144 1.16 11.44 7.87
CA PHE A 144 2.35 10.58 7.97
C PHE A 144 2.64 9.91 6.63
N ILE A 145 3.83 10.15 6.06
CA ILE A 145 4.27 9.44 4.86
C ILE A 145 4.70 8.04 5.26
N GLN A 146 3.98 7.04 4.78
CA GLN A 146 4.16 5.64 5.11
C GLN A 146 5.54 5.09 4.65
N PRO A 147 6.28 4.34 5.49
CA PRO A 147 7.50 3.64 5.07
C PRO A 147 7.21 2.56 4.03
N ASN A 148 8.11 2.35 3.08
CA ASN A 148 7.93 1.32 2.06
C ASN A 148 9.25 0.64 1.68
N GLN A 149 9.27 -0.70 1.69
CA GLN A 149 10.46 -1.53 1.45
C GLN A 149 11.09 -1.35 0.05
N TYR A 150 10.38 -0.75 -0.90
CA TYR A 150 10.93 -0.45 -2.24
C TYR A 150 11.63 0.90 -2.32
N TYR A 151 11.51 1.76 -1.31
CA TYR A 151 12.27 2.99 -1.21
C TYR A 151 13.59 2.72 -0.50
N SER A 152 14.71 3.14 -1.11
CA SER A 152 16.03 2.90 -0.53
C SER A 152 16.27 3.86 0.64
N THR A 153 16.56 3.29 1.80
CA THR A 153 16.99 4.00 3.02
C THR A 153 18.28 3.36 3.54
N GLU A 154 18.69 3.66 4.77
CA GLU A 154 19.84 3.01 5.41
C GLU A 154 19.50 1.62 5.97
N ARG A 155 18.22 1.20 5.89
CA ARG A 155 17.78 -0.12 6.35
C ARG A 155 18.55 -1.25 5.69
N VAL A 156 19.07 -2.14 6.53
CA VAL A 156 19.72 -3.38 6.10
C VAL A 156 18.75 -4.55 6.25
N PHE A 157 18.17 -4.99 5.14
CA PHE A 157 17.25 -6.14 5.12
C PHE A 157 17.99 -7.46 5.37
N SER A 158 17.45 -8.28 6.28
CA SER A 158 17.93 -9.66 6.51
C SER A 158 17.67 -10.55 5.28
N PRO A 159 18.40 -11.68 5.12
CA PRO A 159 18.11 -12.64 4.06
C PRO A 159 16.64 -13.10 4.04
N GLU A 160 16.04 -13.28 5.21
CA GLU A 160 14.65 -13.70 5.38
C GLU A 160 13.67 -12.61 4.97
N GLU A 161 14.00 -11.33 5.20
CA GLU A 161 13.13 -10.22 4.82
C GLU A 161 13.23 -9.88 3.33
N LYS A 162 14.41 -10.09 2.72
CA LYS A 162 14.63 -9.86 1.29
C LYS A 162 13.71 -10.68 0.39
N ILE A 163 13.13 -11.79 0.87
CA ILE A 163 12.15 -12.57 0.12
C ILE A 163 10.88 -11.77 -0.20
N PHE A 164 10.59 -10.71 0.58
CA PHE A 164 9.45 -9.82 0.34
C PHE A 164 9.78 -8.70 -0.64
N ILE A 165 11.05 -8.49 -1.02
CA ILE A 165 11.43 -7.47 -1.98
C ILE A 165 11.45 -8.08 -3.39
N ILE A 166 10.37 -7.88 -4.14
CA ILE A 166 10.25 -8.36 -5.52
C ILE A 166 10.61 -7.23 -6.49
N GLU A 167 11.75 -7.33 -7.17
CA GLU A 167 12.25 -6.27 -8.06
C GLU A 167 11.24 -5.85 -9.15
N GLY A 168 10.49 -6.81 -9.67
CA GLY A 168 9.43 -6.58 -10.67
C GLY A 168 8.06 -6.23 -10.09
N HIS A 169 7.93 -5.97 -8.79
CA HIS A 169 6.63 -5.71 -8.18
C HIS A 169 5.99 -4.43 -8.78
N PRO A 170 4.70 -4.43 -9.13
CA PRO A 170 4.06 -3.28 -9.77
C PRO A 170 4.14 -1.98 -8.95
N TYR A 171 4.25 -2.07 -7.62
CA TYR A 171 4.40 -0.91 -6.73
C TYR A 171 5.83 -0.36 -6.65
N ALA A 172 6.85 -1.15 -6.99
CA ALA A 172 8.26 -0.74 -6.83
C ALA A 172 8.59 0.51 -7.65
N ILE A 173 8.10 0.58 -8.90
CA ILE A 173 8.32 1.74 -9.78
C ILE A 173 7.70 3.01 -9.19
N GLY A 174 6.46 2.90 -8.72
CA GLY A 174 5.72 4.02 -8.13
C GLY A 174 6.41 4.56 -6.88
N VAL A 175 6.91 3.68 -6.02
CA VAL A 175 7.64 4.06 -4.81
C VAL A 175 8.96 4.72 -5.14
N ARG A 176 9.82 4.06 -5.94
CA ARG A 176 11.17 4.55 -6.26
C ARG A 176 11.18 5.89 -6.98
N LYS A 177 10.24 6.10 -7.89
CA LYS A 177 10.14 7.35 -8.66
C LYS A 177 9.27 8.41 -7.98
N GLY A 178 8.23 7.98 -7.26
CA GLY A 178 7.26 8.90 -6.65
C GLY A 178 7.70 9.50 -5.32
N TYR A 179 8.36 8.73 -4.45
CA TYR A 179 8.79 9.21 -3.13
C TYR A 179 9.70 10.45 -3.20
N PRO A 180 10.71 10.52 -4.09
CA PRO A 180 11.53 11.72 -4.24
C PRO A 180 10.71 12.98 -4.58
N VAL A 181 9.69 12.83 -5.43
CA VAL A 181 8.80 13.94 -5.81
C VAL A 181 7.90 14.33 -4.65
N LEU A 182 7.35 13.38 -3.90
CA LEU A 182 6.58 13.65 -2.67
C LEU A 182 7.43 14.42 -1.65
N PHE A 183 8.67 14.00 -1.42
CA PHE A 183 9.57 14.66 -0.46
C PHE A 183 9.90 16.09 -0.84
N SER A 184 9.98 16.39 -2.14
CA SER A 184 10.20 17.77 -2.61
C SER A 184 9.11 18.74 -2.14
N LYS A 185 7.89 18.25 -1.84
CA LYS A 185 6.74 19.05 -1.39
C LYS A 185 6.63 19.14 0.14
N VAL A 186 7.37 18.32 0.89
CA VAL A 186 7.24 18.23 2.36
C VAL A 186 7.59 19.55 3.05
N ASN A 187 8.65 20.23 2.62
CA ASN A 187 9.05 21.50 3.23
C ASN A 187 7.98 22.57 3.01
N SER A 188 7.42 22.66 1.80
CA SER A 188 6.34 23.59 1.49
C SER A 188 5.07 23.32 2.30
N LEU A 189 4.74 22.06 2.61
CA LEU A 189 3.63 21.73 3.51
C LEU A 189 3.91 22.16 4.95
N LYS A 190 5.14 21.99 5.44
CA LYS A 190 5.54 22.45 6.77
C LYS A 190 5.52 23.98 6.89
N GLU A 191 5.99 24.68 5.86
CA GLU A 191 5.92 26.16 5.78
C GLU A 191 4.47 26.66 5.77
N ALA A 192 3.54 25.86 5.23
CA ALA A 192 2.10 26.12 5.28
C ALA A 192 1.43 25.56 6.54
N GLU A 193 2.19 25.30 7.62
CA GLU A 193 1.71 24.86 8.93
C GLU A 193 0.94 23.52 8.93
N VAL A 194 1.16 22.69 7.90
CA VAL A 194 0.62 21.32 7.89
C VAL A 194 1.50 20.44 8.78
N ASN A 195 0.90 19.73 9.75
CA ASN A 195 1.61 18.75 10.58
C ASN A 195 1.95 17.49 9.77
N ILE A 196 2.99 17.58 8.94
CA ILE A 196 3.45 16.48 8.08
C ILE A 196 4.76 15.87 8.57
N PHE A 197 4.80 14.54 8.58
CA PHE A 197 5.91 13.73 9.07
C PHE A 197 6.38 12.77 7.98
N ASN A 198 7.68 12.80 7.70
CA ASN A 198 8.32 11.82 6.86
C ASN A 198 8.82 10.66 7.73
N THR A 199 8.20 9.49 7.58
CA THR A 199 8.52 8.33 8.43
C THR A 199 9.34 7.26 7.70
N VAL A 200 9.79 7.51 6.47
CA VAL A 200 10.36 6.44 5.64
C VAL A 200 11.60 5.74 6.20
N ASN A 201 12.33 6.39 7.10
CA ASN A 201 13.54 5.88 7.74
C ASN A 201 13.31 5.31 9.15
N ILE A 202 12.07 5.25 9.66
CA ILE A 202 11.82 4.82 11.05
C ILE A 202 12.22 3.37 11.34
N PHE A 203 12.45 2.56 10.30
CA PHE A 203 12.88 1.18 10.42
C PHE A 203 14.38 0.98 10.16
N ASP A 204 15.17 2.04 9.93
CA ASP A 204 16.57 1.88 9.50
C ASP A 204 17.44 1.18 10.57
N GLU A 205 17.14 1.39 11.85
CA GLU A 205 17.87 0.80 12.98
C GLU A 205 17.28 -0.56 13.45
N GLU A 206 16.10 -0.95 12.98
CA GLU A 206 15.44 -2.19 13.40
C GLU A 206 16.05 -3.41 12.68
N LYS A 207 16.52 -4.38 13.47
CA LYS A 207 17.18 -5.60 12.99
C LYS A 207 16.20 -6.73 12.70
N GLU A 208 15.05 -6.70 13.36
CA GLU A 208 13.98 -7.66 13.13
C GLU A 208 13.27 -7.38 11.80
N ILE A 209 12.59 -8.41 11.30
CA ILE A 209 11.72 -8.30 10.13
C ILE A 209 10.55 -7.38 10.50
N VAL A 210 10.23 -6.38 9.68
CA VAL A 210 9.10 -5.46 9.94
C VAL A 210 8.00 -5.56 8.88
N TYR A 211 8.32 -6.04 7.69
CA TYR A 211 7.36 -6.29 6.61
C TYR A 211 6.90 -7.76 6.62
N ARG A 212 5.63 -7.99 6.27
CA ARG A 212 5.05 -9.36 6.20
C ARG A 212 4.79 -9.86 4.79
N ASP A 213 4.85 -8.97 3.79
CA ASP A 213 4.57 -9.30 2.40
C ASP A 213 5.26 -8.34 1.42
N ALA A 214 5.18 -8.68 0.13
CA ALA A 214 5.79 -7.92 -0.95
C ALA A 214 5.06 -6.62 -1.33
N CYS A 215 3.93 -6.28 -0.69
CA CYS A 215 3.23 -5.04 -0.96
C CYS A 215 3.87 -3.92 -0.15
N CYS A 216 3.46 -3.78 1.12
CA CYS A 216 3.99 -2.81 2.09
C CYS A 216 3.39 -3.03 3.49
N HIS A 217 2.76 -4.18 3.77
CA HIS A 217 2.10 -4.36 5.06
C HIS A 217 3.12 -4.72 6.14
N TYR A 218 2.95 -4.11 7.32
CA TYR A 218 3.77 -4.40 8.48
C TYR A 218 3.31 -5.66 9.20
N ASN A 219 4.25 -6.33 9.84
CA ASN A 219 3.96 -7.24 10.93
C ASN A 219 3.75 -6.44 12.24
N MET A 220 3.61 -7.15 13.36
CA MET A 220 3.38 -6.50 14.66
C MET A 220 4.53 -5.55 15.06
N ILE A 221 5.79 -5.92 14.79
CA ILE A 221 6.96 -5.11 15.15
C ILE A 221 6.94 -3.79 14.35
N GLY A 222 6.79 -3.88 13.03
CA GLY A 222 6.71 -2.68 12.18
C GLY A 222 5.51 -1.80 12.52
N GLN A 223 4.38 -2.40 12.90
CA GLN A 223 3.20 -1.68 13.36
C GLN A 223 3.48 -0.93 14.67
N THR A 224 4.06 -1.59 15.68
CA THR A 224 4.40 -0.97 16.97
C THR A 224 5.32 0.23 16.78
N ILE A 225 6.40 0.09 16.00
CA ILE A 225 7.36 1.18 15.76
C ILE A 225 6.66 2.39 15.09
N LEU A 226 5.80 2.14 14.10
CA LEU A 226 5.06 3.22 13.44
C LEU A 226 4.06 3.88 14.39
N GLU A 227 3.34 3.10 15.20
CA GLU A 227 2.39 3.61 16.20
C GLU A 227 3.09 4.49 17.25
N GLU A 228 4.22 4.04 17.78
CA GLU A 228 5.03 4.82 18.73
C GLU A 228 5.52 6.13 18.11
N TYR A 229 5.99 6.10 16.86
CA TYR A 229 6.38 7.31 16.14
C TYR A 229 5.22 8.29 16.00
N ILE A 230 4.03 7.81 15.60
CA ILE A 230 2.83 8.63 15.42
C ILE A 230 2.41 9.26 16.76
N VAL A 231 2.31 8.46 17.82
CA VAL A 231 1.90 8.94 19.15
C VAL A 231 2.86 10.01 19.67
N ASN A 232 4.17 9.77 19.56
CA ASN A 232 5.18 10.73 19.99
C ASN A 232 5.16 12.02 19.16
N SER A 233 4.91 11.91 17.85
CA SER A 233 4.78 13.06 16.95
C SER A 233 3.58 13.94 17.32
N ILE A 234 2.42 13.32 17.54
CA ILE A 234 1.20 14.02 17.96
C ILE A 234 1.41 14.69 19.32
N LYS A 235 1.92 13.95 20.30
CA LYS A 235 2.21 14.46 21.64
C LYS A 235 3.12 15.69 21.60
N THR A 236 4.19 15.63 20.81
CA THR A 236 5.16 16.73 20.67
C THR A 236 4.52 18.00 20.11
N ILE A 237 3.58 17.88 19.17
CA ILE A 237 2.88 19.05 18.61
C ILE A 237 1.89 19.62 19.63
N MET A 238 1.10 18.77 20.27
CA MET A 238 0.09 19.22 21.24
C MET A 238 0.73 19.88 22.47
N GLU A 239 1.85 19.36 22.97
CA GLU A 239 2.57 19.96 24.10
C GLU A 239 3.19 21.34 23.76
N LYS A 240 3.51 21.61 22.49
CA LYS A 240 4.03 22.92 22.08
C LYS A 240 2.97 24.01 22.07
N GLU A 241 1.71 23.67 21.81
CA GLU A 241 0.61 24.63 21.87
C GLU A 241 0.16 24.93 23.29
N ASP A 242 0.18 23.95 24.20
CA ASP A 242 -0.19 24.19 25.62
C ASP A 242 0.77 25.17 26.35
N ILE A 243 1.93 25.47 25.74
CA ILE A 243 2.96 26.38 26.28
C ILE A 243 2.84 27.81 25.70
N ASN A 244 2.07 28.02 24.62
CA ASN A 244 1.89 29.33 23.95
C ASN A 244 0.51 29.95 24.23
#